data_AF-A0A968FG51-F1
#
_entry.id   AF-A0A968FG51-F1
#
_cell.length_a   1.000
_cell.length_b   1.000
_cell.length_c   1.000
_cell.angle_alpha   90.00
_cell.angle_beta   90.00
_cell.angle_gamma   90.00
#
_symmetry.space_group_name_H-M   'P 1'
#
loop_
_entity.id
_entity.type
_entity.pdbx_description
1 polymer ?
#
loop_
_entity_poly.entity_id
_entity_poly.type
_entity_poly.pdbx_seq_one_letter_code
_entity_poly.pdbx_strand_id
1 'polypeptide(L)' 'DTILEQARGPVPRTRRAELYEEFQEIFAQEVPAIPLYVSTALYVQDTDLSGVRIGRLSQPGDRFWQVHEWFLET' A
#
# COMPACT_ATOMS: atom_id res chain seq x y z
N ASP A 1 -17.27 13.79 7.38
CA ASP A 1 -17.23 13.89 5.90
C ASP A 1 -16.27 14.93 5.34
N THR A 2 -16.31 16.18 5.82
CA THR A 2 -15.54 17.30 5.26
C THR A 2 -14.02 17.06 5.11
N ILE A 3 -13.36 16.45 6.11
CA ILE A 3 -11.91 16.21 6.10
C ILE A 3 -11.50 15.27 4.95
N LEU A 4 -12.21 14.14 4.80
CA LEU A 4 -11.94 13.17 3.74
C LEU A 4 -12.22 13.73 2.36
N GLU A 5 -13.25 14.58 2.22
CA GLU A 5 -13.55 15.26 0.97
C GLU A 5 -12.42 16.20 0.56
N GLN A 6 -11.92 17.03 1.49
CA GLN A 6 -10.76 17.90 1.24
C GLN A 6 -9.51 17.09 0.87
N ALA A 7 -9.26 15.98 1.57
CA ALA A 7 -8.10 15.11 1.31
C ALA A 7 -8.14 14.45 -0.08
N ARG A 8 -9.33 14.20 -0.63
CA ARG A 8 -9.53 13.66 -1.99
C ARG A 8 -9.30 14.69 -3.08
N GLY A 9 -9.41 15.98 -2.77
CA GLY A 9 -9.19 17.08 -3.70
C GLY A 9 -7.72 17.26 -4.15
N PRO A 10 -7.46 18.26 -5.03
CA PRO A 10 -6.13 18.58 -5.51
C PRO A 10 -5.33 19.41 -4.49
N VAL A 11 -4.95 18.79 -3.37
CA VAL A 11 -4.08 19.40 -2.35
C VAL A 11 -2.65 18.82 -2.41
N PRO A 12 -1.63 19.59 -1.97
CA PRO A 12 -0.25 19.10 -1.83
C PRO A 12 -0.17 17.84 -0.97
N ARG A 13 0.84 16.98 -1.24
CA ARG A 13 1.00 15.69 -0.52
C ARG A 13 1.14 15.86 0.99
N THR A 14 1.85 16.91 1.43
CA THR A 14 2.02 17.23 2.86
C THR A 14 0.68 17.56 3.51
N ARG A 15 -0.10 18.46 2.90
CA ARG A 15 -1.43 18.80 3.40
C ARG A 15 -2.39 17.62 3.40
N ARG A 16 -2.30 16.74 2.40
CA ARG A 16 -3.09 15.50 2.36
C ARG A 16 -2.78 14.57 3.52
N ALA A 17 -1.51 14.48 3.92
CA ALA A 17 -1.09 13.66 5.06
C ALA A 17 -1.67 14.19 6.37
N GLU A 18 -1.60 15.51 6.61
CA GLU A 18 -2.20 16.17 7.78
C GLU A 18 -3.71 15.89 7.87
N LEU A 19 -4.44 16.02 6.75
CA LEU A 19 -5.88 15.73 6.72
C LEU A 19 -6.20 14.26 7.04
N TYR A 20 -5.36 13.32 6.60
CA TYR A 20 -5.55 11.90 6.94
C TYR A 20 -5.17 11.58 8.38
N GLU A 21 -4.23 12.31 8.98
CA GLU A 21 -3.90 12.20 10.40
C GLU A 21 -5.06 12.69 11.27
N GLU A 22 -5.63 13.85 10.95
CA GLU A 22 -6.83 14.39 11.62
C GLU A 22 -8.01 13.41 11.55
N PHE A 23 -8.22 12.79 10.39
CA PHE A 23 -9.23 11.73 10.25
C PHE A 23 -8.93 10.52 11.14
N GLN A 24 -7.67 10.09 11.24
CA GLN A 24 -7.29 8.93 12.05
C GLN A 24 -7.49 9.20 13.55
N GLU A 25 -7.26 10.43 14.02
CA GLU A 25 -7.56 10.84 15.39
C GLU A 25 -9.06 10.70 15.70
N ILE A 26 -9.93 11.22 14.82
CA ILE A 26 -11.38 11.10 14.97
C ILE A 26 -11.81 9.63 14.93
N PHE A 27 -11.30 8.86 13.97
CA PHE A 27 -11.60 7.44 13.85
C PHE A 27 -11.21 6.66 15.13
N ALA A 28 -10.07 6.99 15.74
CA ALA A 28 -9.63 6.37 16.99
C ALA A 28 -10.48 6.79 18.19
N GLN A 29 -11.03 8.01 18.21
CA GLN A 29 -11.92 8.49 19.27
C GLN A 29 -13.32 7.89 19.18
N GLU A 30 -13.88 7.80 17.97
CA GLU A 30 -15.25 7.31 17.75
C GLU A 30 -15.33 5.78 17.64
N VAL A 31 -14.19 5.10 17.42
CA VAL A 31 -14.05 3.64 17.33
C VAL A 31 -15.13 2.98 16.44
N PRO A 32 -15.34 3.43 15.19
CA PRO A 32 -16.35 2.84 14.32
C PRO A 32 -15.96 1.43 13.83
N ALA A 33 -14.66 1.11 13.82
CA ALA A 33 -14.13 -0.23 13.61
C ALA A 33 -12.75 -0.37 14.26
N ILE A 34 -12.35 -1.62 14.53
CA ILE A 34 -11.04 -1.94 15.13
C ILE A 34 -10.20 -2.69 14.07
N PRO A 35 -9.13 -2.06 13.53
CA PRO A 35 -8.21 -2.75 12.65
C PRO A 35 -7.52 -3.91 13.39
N LEU A 36 -7.67 -5.13 12.89
CA LEU A 36 -7.12 -6.32 13.55
C LEU A 36 -5.66 -6.58 13.17
N TYR A 37 -5.37 -6.56 11.87
CA TYR A 37 -4.02 -6.70 11.33
C TYR A 37 -3.98 -6.26 9.86
N VAL A 38 -2.78 -5.99 9.35
CA VAL A 38 -2.50 -5.83 7.91
C VAL A 38 -1.61 -6.99 7.51
N SER A 39 -2.10 -7.86 6.62
CA SER A 39 -1.36 -9.05 6.20
C SER A 39 -0.07 -8.66 5.46
N THR A 40 1.05 -9.22 5.88
CA THR A 40 2.27 -9.23 5.07
C THR A 40 2.18 -10.40 4.10
N ALA A 41 2.13 -10.11 2.81
CA ALA A 41 2.18 -11.15 1.80
C ALA A 41 3.59 -11.76 1.73
N LEU A 42 3.69 -13.07 1.92
CA LEU A 42 4.91 -13.82 1.69
C LEU A 42 4.95 -14.25 0.22
N TYR A 43 6.04 -13.92 -0.47
CA TYR A 43 6.31 -14.40 -1.82
C TYR A 43 7.69 -15.04 -1.87
N VAL A 44 7.73 -16.30 -2.29
CA VAL A 44 8.97 -17.07 -2.47
C VAL A 44 9.26 -17.12 -3.96
N GLN A 45 10.52 -16.85 -4.33
CA GLN A 45 11.01 -16.96 -5.69
C GLN A 45 12.12 -17.99 -5.77
N ASP A 46 12.38 -18.48 -6.98
CA ASP A 46 13.55 -19.29 -7.28
C ASP A 46 14.83 -18.45 -7.12
N THR A 47 15.92 -19.05 -6.63
CA THR A 47 17.20 -18.36 -6.43
C THR A 47 17.91 -18.05 -7.74
N ASP A 48 17.62 -18.80 -8.80
CA ASP A 48 18.22 -18.63 -10.12
C ASP A 48 17.49 -17.56 -10.94
N LEU A 49 16.33 -17.12 -10.46
CA LEU A 49 15.51 -16.07 -11.08
C LEU A 49 15.94 -14.68 -10.61
N SER A 50 16.64 -13.97 -11.48
CA SER A 50 17.09 -12.59 -11.28
C SER A 50 16.08 -11.56 -11.81
N GLY A 51 16.23 -10.29 -11.38
CA GLY A 51 15.39 -9.17 -11.84
C GLY A 51 14.05 -9.01 -11.13
N VAL A 52 13.74 -9.84 -10.14
CA VAL A 52 12.50 -9.74 -9.36
C VAL A 52 12.60 -8.64 -8.29
N ARG A 53 11.65 -7.68 -8.28
CA ARG A 53 11.50 -6.65 -7.22
C ARG A 53 10.13 -6.71 -6.52
N ILE A 54 10.08 -7.12 -5.26
CA ILE A 54 8.80 -7.23 -4.58
C ILE A 54 8.33 -5.85 -4.10
N GLY A 55 7.22 -5.38 -4.68
CA GLY A 55 6.49 -4.19 -4.23
C GLY A 55 5.36 -4.54 -3.26
N ARG A 56 4.39 -3.65 -3.11
CA ARG A 56 3.19 -3.93 -2.31
C ARG A 56 2.32 -4.96 -3.02
N LEU A 57 2.12 -6.12 -2.40
CA LEU A 57 1.26 -7.19 -2.90
C LEU A 57 -0.14 -7.07 -2.31
N SER A 58 -0.98 -6.22 -2.91
CA SER A 58 -2.37 -6.02 -2.46
C SER A 58 -3.30 -7.10 -3.02
N GLN A 59 -2.96 -7.64 -4.19
CA GLN A 59 -3.66 -8.74 -4.85
C GLN A 59 -2.65 -9.73 -5.46
N PRO A 60 -3.03 -11.00 -5.69
CA PRO A 60 -2.09 -12.02 -6.18
C PRO A 60 -1.39 -11.69 -7.52
N GLY A 61 -1.99 -10.83 -8.35
CA GLY A 61 -1.41 -10.41 -9.63
C GLY A 61 -0.27 -9.41 -9.49
N ASP A 62 -0.19 -8.66 -8.39
CA ASP A 62 0.80 -7.58 -8.20
C ASP A 62 2.24 -8.11 -8.24
N ARG A 63 2.46 -9.40 -7.93
CA ARG A 63 3.79 -10.03 -8.00
C ARG A 63 4.40 -10.04 -9.39
N PHE A 64 3.58 -9.92 -10.44
CA PHE A 64 4.02 -9.96 -11.84
C PHE A 64 4.12 -8.57 -12.49
N TRP A 65 3.98 -7.48 -11.73
CA TRP A 65 3.92 -6.12 -12.28
C TRP A 65 5.13 -5.75 -13.16
N GLN A 66 6.29 -6.38 -12.94
CA GLN A 66 7.51 -6.20 -13.74
C GLN A 66 8.06 -7.50 -14.34
N VAL A 67 7.19 -8.49 -14.61
CA VAL A 67 7.63 -9.82 -15.09
C VAL A 67 8.52 -9.77 -16.33
N HIS A 68 8.40 -8.71 -17.14
CA HIS A 68 9.23 -8.47 -18.33
C HIS A 68 10.71 -8.16 -18.02
N GLU A 69 11.06 -7.86 -16.76
CA GLU A 69 12.44 -7.63 -16.32
C GLU A 69 13.11 -8.90 -15.77
N TRP A 70 12.38 -10.02 -15.71
CA TRP A 70 12.89 -11.25 -15.10
C TRP A 70 13.77 -12.02 -16.10
N PHE A 71 14.85 -12.61 -15.60
CA PHE A 71 15.78 -13.39 -16.41
C PHE A 71 16.46 -14.49 -15.60
N LEU A 72 16.99 -15.49 -16.31
CA LEU A 72 17.92 -16.48 -15.78
C LEU A 72 19.33 -16.08 -16.24
N GLU A 73 20.28 -16.05 -15.31
CA GLU A 73 21.69 -15.91 -15.67
C GLU A 73 22.16 -17.18 -16.40
N THR A 74 22.86 -17.01 -17.52
CA THR A 74 23.34 -18.11 -18.37
C THR A 74 24.85 -18.24 -18.28
#